data_AF-A0A081CUI2-F1
#
_entry.id   AF-A0A081CUI2-F1
#
_cell.length_a   1.000
_cell.length_b   1.000
_cell.length_c   1.000
_cell.angle_alpha   90.00
_cell.angle_beta   90.00
_cell.angle_gamma   90.00
#
_symmetry.space_group_name_H-M   'P 1'
#
loop_
_entity.id
_entity.type
_entity.pdbx_description
1 polymer ?
#
loop_
_entity_poly.entity_id
_entity_poly.type
_entity_poly.pdbx_seq_one_letter_code
_entity_poly.pdbx_strand_id
1 'polypeptide(L)'
;MFDDSVRSGDMEKSRRIIDYARYCLSAPHKKANTAVAVGFIEHLADDEWLRNRLPELITAQDAREWREILAYHSDAHVVDALIEACRSYRPRL
;
A
#
# COMPACT_ATOMS: atom_id res chain seq x y z
N MET A 1 -12.93 2.26 -6.80
CA MET A 1 -12.06 1.45 -5.90
C MET A 1 -10.66 2.06 -5.88
N PHE A 2 -9.74 1.60 -5.02
CA PHE A 2 -8.34 2.07 -5.03
C PHE A 2 -7.71 1.83 -6.40
N ASP A 3 -7.77 0.60 -6.89
CA ASP A 3 -7.23 0.18 -8.18
C ASP A 3 -7.72 1.04 -9.33
N ASP A 4 -9.03 1.29 -9.41
CA ASP A 4 -9.61 2.15 -10.44
C ASP A 4 -9.01 3.57 -10.41
N SER A 5 -8.77 4.09 -9.21
CA SER A 5 -8.24 5.45 -9.01
C SER A 5 -6.78 5.53 -9.42
N VAL A 6 -5.99 4.49 -9.10
CA VAL A 6 -4.60 4.42 -9.57
C VAL A 6 -4.60 4.30 -11.10
N ARG A 7 -5.37 3.33 -11.66
CA ARG A 7 -5.45 3.06 -13.11
C ARG A 7 -5.95 4.25 -13.93
N SER A 8 -6.84 5.08 -13.38
CA SER A 8 -7.30 6.30 -14.04
C SER A 8 -6.32 7.48 -13.90
N GLY A 9 -5.23 7.33 -13.15
CA GLY A 9 -4.26 8.39 -12.87
C GLY A 9 -4.74 9.40 -11.80
N ASP A 10 -5.85 9.14 -11.09
CA ASP A 10 -6.34 9.99 -10.01
C ASP A 10 -5.53 9.71 -8.73
N MET A 11 -4.31 10.25 -8.71
CA MET A 11 -3.37 10.04 -7.62
C MET A 11 -3.77 10.76 -6.33
N GLU A 12 -4.56 11.83 -6.43
CA GLU A 12 -5.08 12.53 -5.25
C GLU A 12 -6.11 11.65 -4.53
N LYS A 13 -7.06 11.06 -5.25
CA LYS A 13 -8.00 10.09 -4.69
C LYS A 13 -7.29 8.86 -4.16
N SER A 14 -6.31 8.34 -4.88
CA SER A 14 -5.50 7.20 -4.45
C SER A 14 -4.77 7.49 -3.13
N ARG A 15 -4.19 8.68 -2.98
CA ARG A 15 -3.56 9.14 -1.74
C ARG A 15 -4.55 9.23 -0.59
N ARG A 16 -5.72 9.83 -0.80
CA ARG A 16 -6.79 9.91 0.23
C ARG A 16 -7.23 8.53 0.73
N ILE A 17 -7.29 7.53 -0.16
CA ILE A 17 -7.64 6.16 0.23
C ILE A 17 -6.55 5.55 1.12
N ILE A 18 -5.28 5.71 0.77
CA ILE A 18 -4.15 5.22 1.59
C ILE A 18 -4.11 5.93 2.95
N ASP A 19 -4.35 7.25 2.99
CA ASP A 19 -4.40 8.00 4.25
C ASP A 19 -5.55 7.54 5.15
N TYR A 20 -6.71 7.19 4.56
CA TYR A 20 -7.81 6.59 5.30
C TYR A 20 -7.44 5.20 5.86
N ALA A 21 -6.72 4.37 5.10
CA ALA A 21 -6.22 3.09 5.59
C ALA A 21 -5.26 3.27 6.78
N ARG A 22 -4.32 4.22 6.71
CA ARG A 22 -3.44 4.58 7.83
C ARG A 22 -4.23 5.02 9.07
N TYR A 23 -5.23 5.88 8.87
CA TYR A 23 -6.12 6.32 9.95
C TYR A 23 -6.82 5.13 10.61
N CYS A 24 -7.41 4.23 9.83
CA CYS A 24 -8.07 3.03 10.36
C CYS A 24 -7.11 2.12 11.12
N LEU A 25 -5.88 1.92 10.62
CA LEU A 25 -4.86 1.10 11.30
C LEU A 25 -4.42 1.70 12.65
N SER A 26 -4.47 3.02 12.80
CA SER A 26 -4.15 3.70 14.07
C SER A 26 -5.28 3.65 15.10
N ALA A 27 -6.48 3.19 14.72
CA ALA A 27 -7.61 3.13 15.64
C ALA A 27 -7.34 2.08 16.75
N PRO A 28 -7.86 2.31 17.98
CA PRO A 28 -7.70 1.35 19.08
C PRO A 28 -8.53 0.07 18.88
N HIS A 29 -9.40 0.03 17.86
CA HIS A 29 -10.37 -1.04 17.66
C HIS A 29 -9.83 -2.14 16.75
N LYS A 30 -9.38 -3.24 17.37
CA LYS A 30 -8.75 -4.39 16.67
C LYS A 30 -9.49 -4.88 15.42
N LYS A 31 -10.83 -4.95 15.43
CA LYS A 31 -11.58 -5.43 14.25
C LYS A 31 -11.47 -4.49 13.05
N ALA A 32 -11.35 -3.18 13.26
CA ALA A 32 -11.20 -2.22 12.17
C ALA A 32 -9.81 -2.38 11.52
N ASN A 33 -8.78 -2.51 12.36
CA ASN A 33 -7.40 -2.72 11.90
C ASN A 33 -7.30 -4.03 11.11
N THR A 34 -7.87 -5.12 11.64
CA THR A 34 -7.94 -6.40 10.91
C THR A 34 -8.67 -6.24 9.59
N ALA A 35 -9.86 -5.65 9.57
CA ALA A 35 -10.64 -5.50 8.33
C ALA A 35 -9.90 -4.69 7.25
N VAL A 36 -9.15 -3.65 7.62
CA VAL A 36 -8.33 -2.89 6.64
C VAL A 36 -7.09 -3.65 6.22
N ALA A 37 -6.42 -4.34 7.14
CA ALA A 37 -5.27 -5.18 6.82
C ALA A 37 -5.64 -6.27 5.81
N VAL A 38 -6.67 -7.07 6.10
CA VAL A 38 -7.10 -8.18 5.22
C VAL A 38 -8.03 -7.77 4.08
N GLY A 39 -8.75 -6.65 4.17
CA GLY A 39 -9.69 -6.27 3.12
C GLY A 39 -9.08 -5.38 2.04
N PHE A 40 -7.93 -4.77 2.31
CA PHE A 40 -7.34 -3.77 1.44
C PHE A 40 -5.82 -3.94 1.31
N ILE A 41 -5.08 -3.96 2.41
CA ILE A 41 -3.61 -3.91 2.36
C ILE A 41 -3.03 -5.18 1.74
N GLU A 42 -3.57 -6.36 2.06
CA GLU A 42 -3.02 -7.65 1.60
C GLU A 42 -2.92 -7.79 0.08
N HIS A 43 -3.74 -7.06 -0.69
CA HIS A 43 -3.76 -7.13 -2.16
C HIS A 43 -2.91 -6.06 -2.85
N LEU A 44 -2.39 -5.06 -2.11
CA LEU A 44 -1.75 -3.89 -2.73
C LEU A 44 -0.53 -4.24 -3.59
N ALA A 45 0.24 -5.26 -3.19
CA ALA A 45 1.45 -5.68 -3.88
C ALA A 45 1.24 -6.78 -4.92
N ASP A 46 0.02 -7.31 -5.08
CA ASP A 46 -0.29 -8.47 -5.93
C ASP A 46 -0.11 -8.11 -7.42
N ASP A 47 -0.81 -7.07 -7.87
CA ASP A 47 -0.75 -6.58 -9.24
C ASP A 47 0.53 -5.75 -9.49
N GLU A 48 1.30 -6.12 -10.51
CA GLU A 48 2.56 -5.45 -10.87
C GLU A 48 2.37 -3.97 -11.20
N TRP A 49 1.28 -3.63 -11.89
CA TRP A 49 1.02 -2.26 -12.31
C TRP A 49 0.73 -1.36 -11.11
N LEU A 50 -0.11 -1.82 -10.17
CA LEU A 50 -0.35 -1.13 -8.90
C LEU A 50 0.92 -1.04 -8.06
N ARG A 51 1.66 -2.15 -7.94
CA ARG A 51 2.92 -2.21 -7.17
C ARG A 51 3.94 -1.18 -7.65
N ASN A 52 4.04 -0.94 -8.95
CA ASN A 52 4.93 0.08 -9.53
C ASN A 52 4.52 1.53 -9.19
N ARG A 53 3.25 1.75 -8.85
CA ARG A 53 2.68 3.06 -8.46
C ARG A 53 2.69 3.28 -6.94
N LEU A 54 2.75 2.22 -6.14
CA LEU A 54 2.77 2.30 -4.68
C LEU A 54 3.86 3.24 -4.11
N PRO A 55 5.09 3.29 -4.65
CA PRO A 55 6.11 4.22 -4.15
C PRO A 55 5.70 5.72 -4.21
N GLU A 56 4.69 6.08 -5.01
CA GLU A 56 4.14 7.46 -5.06
C GLU A 56 3.18 7.77 -3.91
N LEU A 57 2.74 6.74 -3.19
CA LEU A 57 1.64 6.76 -2.22
C LEU A 57 2.07 6.35 -0.81
N ILE A 58 3.03 5.42 -0.71
CA ILE A 58 3.51 4.87 0.55
C ILE A 58 5.01 5.08 0.73
N THR A 59 5.44 5.16 1.98
CA THR A 59 6.85 5.24 2.35
C THR A 59 7.45 3.84 2.48
N ALA A 60 8.78 3.77 2.47
CA ALA A 60 9.47 2.53 2.79
C ALA A 60 9.19 2.02 4.22
N GLN A 61 8.82 2.91 5.14
CA GLN A 61 8.45 2.52 6.49
C GLN A 61 7.07 1.86 6.51
N ASP A 62 6.07 2.44 5.84
CA ASP A 62 4.75 1.82 5.67
C ASP A 62 4.89 0.41 5.08
N ALA A 63 5.67 0.26 4.00
CA ALA A 63 5.88 -1.04 3.34
C ALA A 63 6.55 -2.07 4.25
N ARG A 64 7.45 -1.66 5.16
CA ARG A 64 8.06 -2.56 6.15
C ARG A 64 7.07 -2.96 7.24
N GLU A 65 6.31 -2.01 7.75
CA GLU A 65 5.29 -2.27 8.79
C GLU A 65 4.19 -3.19 8.27
N TRP A 66 3.84 -3.09 6.99
CA TRP A 66 2.81 -3.92 6.35
C TRP A 66 3.35 -5.19 5.72
N ARG A 67 4.65 -5.49 5.85
CA ARG A 67 5.32 -6.58 5.15
C ARG A 67 4.61 -7.92 5.31
N GLU A 68 4.25 -8.27 6.55
CA GLU A 68 3.60 -9.56 6.84
C GLU A 68 2.21 -9.65 6.19
N ILE A 69 1.48 -8.54 6.13
CA ILE A 69 0.14 -8.46 5.51
C ILE A 69 0.26 -8.55 3.99
N LEU A 70 1.18 -7.80 3.39
CA LEU A 70 1.44 -7.81 1.94
C LEU A 70 1.90 -9.18 1.45
N ALA A 71 2.71 -9.88 2.27
CA ALA A 71 3.22 -11.21 1.95
C ALA A 71 2.16 -12.32 2.04
N TYR A 72 0.91 -12.00 2.42
CA TYR A 72 -0.18 -12.97 2.46
C TYR A 72 -0.66 -13.38 1.05
N HIS A 73 -0.68 -12.42 0.11
CA HIS A 73 -1.01 -12.66 -1.30
C HIS A 73 0.15 -12.44 -2.27
N SER A 74 1.24 -11.80 -1.85
CA SER A 74 2.43 -11.59 -2.67
C SER A 74 3.63 -12.39 -2.16
N ASP A 75 4.56 -12.73 -3.04
CA ASP A 75 5.81 -13.35 -2.61
C ASP A 75 6.66 -12.40 -1.76
N ALA A 76 7.34 -12.93 -0.74
CA ALA A 76 8.19 -12.12 0.15
C ALA A 76 9.28 -11.32 -0.60
N HIS A 77 9.82 -11.88 -1.69
CA HIS A 77 10.80 -11.20 -2.54
C HIS A 77 10.20 -9.99 -3.28
N VAL A 78 8.93 -10.06 -3.66
CA VAL A 78 8.18 -8.95 -4.28
C VAL A 78 8.00 -7.81 -3.28
N VAL A 79 7.67 -8.15 -2.04
CA VAL A 79 7.51 -7.16 -0.96
C VAL A 79 8.85 -6.50 -0.60
N ASP A 80 9.95 -7.27 -0.55
CA ASP A 80 11.29 -6.72 -0.33
C ASP A 80 11.72 -5.78 -1.47
N ALA A 81 11.41 -6.12 -2.72
CA ALA A 81 11.64 -5.24 -3.87
C ALA A 81 10.81 -3.95 -3.78
N LEU A 82 9.54 -4.03 -3.36
CA LEU A 82 8.69 -2.86 -3.13
C LEU A 82 9.26 -1.95 -2.03
N ILE A 83 9.73 -2.50 -0.91
CA ILE A 83 10.35 -1.73 0.16
C ILE A 83 11.54 -0.94 -0.39
N GLU A 84 12.37 -1.56 -1.23
CA GLU A 84 13.54 -0.90 -1.81
C GLU A 84 13.16 0.12 -2.89
N ALA A 85 12.14 -0.16 -3.70
CA ALA A 85 11.55 0.82 -4.62
C ALA A 85 11.04 2.07 -3.89
N CYS A 86 10.39 1.90 -2.73
CA CYS A 86 9.91 3.01 -1.91
C CYS A 86 11.06 3.83 -1.30
N ARG A 87 12.20 3.21 -0.95
CA ARG A 87 13.38 3.94 -0.45
C ARG A 87 14.05 4.76 -1.55
N SER A 88 14.08 4.19 -2.75
CA SER A 88 14.73 4.78 -3.92
C SER A 88 13.85 5.80 -4.65
N TYR A 89 12.55 5.86 -4.32
CA TYR A 89 11.61 6.75 -4.98
C TYR A 89 11.97 8.22 -4.78
N ARG A 90 12.02 8.94 -5.91
CA ARG A 90 12.18 10.39 -5.96
C ARG A 90 10.94 10.96 -6.66
N PRO A 91 10.17 11.84 -6.00
CA PRO A 91 9.07 12.53 -6.65
C PRO A 91 9.62 13.25 -7.88
N ARG A 92 9.02 13.02 -9.05
CA ARG A 92 9.32 13.84 -10.22
C ARG A 92 8.64 15.18 -9.98
N LEU A 93 9.46 16.24 -9.87
CA LEU A 93 9.02 17.63 -9.78
C LEU A 93 8.26 18.06 -11.03
#